data_AF-A0A327HQY6-F1
#
_entry.id   AF-A0A327HQY6-F1
#
_cell.length_a   1.000
_cell.length_b   1.000
_cell.length_c   1.000
_cell.angle_alpha   90.00
_cell.angle_beta   90.00
_cell.angle_gamma   90.00
#
_symmetry.space_group_name_H-M   'P 1'
#
loop_
_entity.id
_entity.type
_entity.pdbx_description
1 polymer ?
#
loop_
_entity_poly.entity_id
_entity_poly.type
_entity_poly.pdbx_seq_one_letter_code
_entity_poly.pdbx_strand_id
1 'polypeptide(L)'
;MGFFAAIGRGWKLSKLSFGVIKADPELLVYVLIMGIMSIVTLSAMNAPFILQMEWAVTMGTDATTGEEIVSGLTSAGMGWYFGFYMLLSIIVVFWNSAIIANSHMRLSGGDPTFVYGVKKAFSRIHVIVIWGMISGTVGLILKLIRNTNAREQKNPAFQIILTILTIIFEVAWWIMTFFMIPLIVIEGRSIRESMKEGKEMMHRTFGTNIASGLGIQVIGLFFGFLAVLLGIFIGMSLGATIGIIVGGLGVALTIMWVTAAETVSVSALYVFAKTGEMPQIYQNNGMNSFQFNV
;
A
#
# COMPACT_ATOMS: atom_id res chain seq x y z
N MET A 1 17.84 18.09 -8.18
CA MET A 1 16.59 17.56 -7.60
C MET A 1 15.40 18.04 -8.43
N GLY A 2 14.77 17.16 -9.21
CA GLY A 2 13.61 17.54 -10.03
C GLY A 2 12.63 16.37 -10.18
N PHE A 3 11.38 16.68 -10.49
CA PHE A 3 10.30 15.70 -10.69
C PHE A 3 10.69 14.60 -11.69
N PHE A 4 11.29 14.97 -12.82
CA PHE A 4 11.76 14.01 -13.83
C PHE A 4 12.88 13.10 -13.34
N ALA A 5 13.78 13.61 -12.50
CA ALA A 5 14.80 12.78 -11.88
C ALA A 5 14.19 11.79 -10.87
N ALA A 6 13.11 12.17 -10.16
CA ALA A 6 12.37 11.27 -9.29
C ALA A 6 11.68 10.14 -10.06
N ILE A 7 11.09 10.47 -11.22
CA ILE A 7 10.52 9.46 -12.13
C ILE A 7 11.61 8.54 -12.67
N GLY A 8 12.73 9.08 -13.16
CA GLY A 8 13.84 8.27 -13.67
C GLY A 8 14.43 7.32 -12.63
N ARG A 9 14.50 7.76 -11.36
CA ARG A 9 14.92 6.91 -10.23
C ARG A 9 13.89 5.82 -9.91
N GLY A 10 12.61 6.17 -9.82
CA GLY A 10 11.56 5.19 -9.61
C GLY A 10 11.49 4.17 -10.75
N TRP A 11 11.78 4.58 -11.98
CA TRP A 11 11.89 3.69 -13.13
C TRP A 11 13.04 2.71 -12.99
N LYS A 12 14.22 3.20 -12.56
CA LYS A 12 15.36 2.33 -12.30
C LYS A 12 15.07 1.37 -11.15
N LEU A 13 14.56 1.84 -10.02
CA LEU A 13 14.18 1.00 -8.87
C LEU A 13 13.11 -0.03 -9.25
N SER A 14 12.09 0.38 -10.00
CA SER A 14 11.05 -0.50 -10.50
C SER A 14 11.60 -1.62 -11.40
N LYS A 15 12.51 -1.29 -12.33
CA LYS A 15 13.20 -2.30 -13.15
C LYS A 15 14.03 -3.27 -12.32
N LEU A 16 14.70 -2.78 -11.29
CA LEU A 16 15.51 -3.61 -10.39
C LEU A 16 14.63 -4.52 -9.53
N SER A 17 13.54 -3.98 -8.98
CA SER A 17 12.51 -4.77 -8.31
C SER A 17 11.93 -5.83 -9.24
N PHE A 18 11.72 -5.51 -10.52
CA PHE A 18 11.26 -6.49 -11.51
C PHE A 18 12.27 -7.61 -11.75
N GLY A 19 13.57 -7.32 -11.70
CA GLY A 19 14.62 -8.34 -11.74
C GLY A 19 14.49 -9.35 -10.59
N VAL A 20 14.17 -8.87 -9.37
CA VAL A 20 13.92 -9.72 -8.20
C VAL A 20 12.61 -10.50 -8.36
N ILE A 21 11.53 -9.86 -8.79
CA ILE A 21 10.24 -10.53 -9.02
C ILE A 21 10.34 -11.60 -10.12
N LYS A 22 11.17 -11.38 -11.13
CA LYS A 22 11.44 -12.38 -12.18
C LYS A 22 12.24 -13.57 -11.64
N ALA A 23 13.15 -13.34 -10.69
CA ALA A 23 13.87 -14.40 -10.00
C ALA A 23 12.95 -15.18 -9.03
N ASP A 24 12.02 -14.48 -8.36
CA ASP A 24 11.05 -15.03 -7.42
C ASP A 24 9.60 -14.73 -7.82
N PRO A 25 9.00 -15.53 -8.72
CA PRO A 25 7.59 -15.33 -9.09
C PRO A 25 6.63 -15.56 -7.92
N GLU A 26 7.08 -16.24 -6.85
CA GLU A 26 6.33 -16.40 -5.60
C GLU A 26 5.90 -15.06 -4.98
N LEU A 27 6.66 -13.98 -5.22
CA LEU A 27 6.32 -12.64 -4.74
C LEU A 27 4.98 -12.15 -5.31
N LEU A 28 4.68 -12.47 -6.57
CA LEU A 28 3.39 -12.14 -7.19
C LEU A 28 2.25 -12.98 -6.61
N VAL A 29 2.53 -14.23 -6.21
CA VAL A 29 1.53 -15.08 -5.57
C VAL A 29 1.11 -14.50 -4.22
N TYR A 30 2.04 -13.96 -3.43
CA TYR A 30 1.68 -13.24 -2.20
C TYR A 30 0.76 -12.05 -2.47
N VAL A 31 1.08 -11.24 -3.48
CA VAL A 31 0.27 -10.06 -3.81
C VAL A 31 -1.10 -10.48 -4.34
N LEU A 32 -1.18 -11.56 -5.13
CA LEU A 32 -2.45 -12.12 -5.60
C LEU A 32 -3.32 -12.59 -4.43
N ILE A 33 -2.76 -13.38 -3.51
CA ILE A 33 -3.52 -13.86 -2.34
C ILE A 33 -3.93 -12.68 -1.45
N MET A 34 -3.04 -11.70 -1.24
CA MET A 34 -3.36 -10.46 -0.53
C MET A 34 -4.53 -9.73 -1.19
N GLY A 35 -4.53 -9.60 -2.51
CA GLY A 35 -5.59 -8.97 -3.29
C GLY A 35 -6.91 -9.71 -3.17
N ILE A 36 -6.92 -11.03 -3.34
CA ILE A 36 -8.13 -11.86 -3.19
C ILE A 36 -8.70 -11.75 -1.78
N MET A 37 -7.87 -11.91 -0.74
CA MET A 37 -8.31 -11.77 0.65
C MET A 37 -8.85 -10.36 0.93
N SER A 38 -8.23 -9.34 0.36
CA SER A 38 -8.69 -7.95 0.49
C SER A 38 -10.04 -7.75 -0.18
N ILE A 39 -10.26 -8.28 -1.38
CA ILE A 39 -11.55 -8.23 -2.08
C ILE A 39 -12.62 -8.95 -1.26
N VAL A 40 -12.35 -10.18 -0.81
CA VAL A 40 -13.29 -10.93 0.04
C VAL A 40 -13.65 -10.17 1.32
N THR A 41 -12.65 -9.57 1.97
CA THR A 41 -12.85 -8.76 3.18
C THR A 41 -13.68 -7.51 2.89
N LEU A 42 -13.42 -6.81 1.78
CA LEU A 42 -14.19 -5.65 1.35
C LEU A 42 -15.63 -6.02 0.97
N SER A 43 -15.84 -7.14 0.30
CA SER A 43 -17.17 -7.65 -0.02
C SER A 43 -17.95 -7.98 1.24
N ALA A 44 -17.34 -8.70 2.19
CA ALA A 44 -17.96 -9.01 3.48
C ALA A 44 -18.24 -7.75 4.32
N MET A 45 -17.34 -6.77 4.30
CA MET A 45 -17.52 -5.47 4.96
C MET A 45 -18.78 -4.76 4.46
N ASN A 46 -19.03 -4.77 3.14
CA ASN A 46 -20.16 -4.10 2.52
C ASN A 46 -21.42 -4.98 2.39
N ALA A 47 -21.34 -6.27 2.72
CA ALA A 47 -22.47 -7.19 2.58
C ALA A 47 -23.73 -6.75 3.32
N PRO A 48 -23.67 -6.25 4.59
CA PRO A 48 -24.87 -5.79 5.28
C PRO A 48 -25.52 -4.55 4.62
N PHE A 49 -24.72 -3.72 3.96
CA PHE A 49 -25.20 -2.55 3.21
C PHE A 49 -25.88 -2.97 1.91
N ILE A 50 -25.25 -3.87 1.14
CA ILE A 50 -25.78 -4.37 -0.13
C ILE A 50 -27.08 -5.17 0.09
N LEU A 51 -27.11 -5.98 1.14
CA LEU A 51 -28.26 -6.82 1.50
C LEU A 51 -29.27 -6.09 2.38
N GLN A 52 -29.08 -4.80 2.63
CA GLN A 52 -30.04 -3.95 3.35
C GLN A 52 -30.45 -4.50 4.73
N MET A 53 -29.49 -5.09 5.45
CA MET A 53 -29.76 -5.77 6.72
C MET A 53 -30.14 -4.78 7.82
N GLU A 54 -31.35 -4.91 8.38
CA GLU A 54 -31.92 -3.99 9.39
C GLU A 54 -31.03 -3.76 10.62
N TRP A 55 -30.26 -4.78 11.03
CA TRP A 55 -29.36 -4.64 12.19
C TRP A 55 -28.17 -3.70 11.90
N ALA A 56 -27.78 -3.53 10.64
CA ALA A 56 -26.57 -2.81 10.23
C ALA A 56 -26.85 -1.44 9.61
N VAL A 57 -27.96 -1.31 8.88
CA VAL A 57 -28.30 -0.09 8.15
C VAL A 57 -29.59 0.54 8.68
N THR A 58 -29.64 1.86 8.62
CA THR A 58 -30.89 2.60 8.83
C THR A 58 -31.48 2.93 7.47
N MET A 59 -32.78 2.67 7.31
CA MET A 59 -33.50 3.08 6.11
C MET A 59 -34.05 4.50 6.30
N GLY A 60 -34.19 5.21 5.19
CA GLY A 60 -34.91 6.46 5.09
C GLY A 60 -35.59 6.54 3.74
N THR A 61 -36.42 7.55 3.56
CA THR A 61 -37.12 7.77 2.30
C THR A 61 -36.45 8.91 1.55
N ASP A 62 -36.12 8.67 0.28
CA ASP A 62 -35.61 9.73 -0.60
C ASP A 62 -36.70 10.79 -0.79
N ALA A 63 -36.39 12.05 -0.47
CA ALA A 63 -37.36 13.15 -0.52
C ALA A 63 -37.81 13.50 -1.95
N THR A 64 -37.09 13.04 -2.98
CA THR A 64 -37.31 13.35 -4.39
C THR A 64 -38.01 12.21 -5.11
N THR A 65 -37.62 10.96 -4.84
CA THR A 65 -38.17 9.76 -5.52
C THR A 65 -39.19 9.00 -4.68
N GLY A 66 -39.24 9.22 -3.36
CA GLY A 66 -40.10 8.46 -2.44
C GLY A 66 -39.64 7.01 -2.20
N GLU A 67 -38.49 6.62 -2.73
CA GLU A 67 -37.94 5.27 -2.60
C GLU A 67 -37.23 5.08 -1.25
N GLU A 68 -37.24 3.85 -0.74
CA GLU A 68 -36.43 3.49 0.43
C GLU A 68 -34.95 3.46 0.05
N ILE A 69 -34.17 4.27 0.76
CA ILE A 69 -32.72 4.37 0.60
C ILE A 69 -32.04 4.12 1.95
N VAL A 70 -30.82 3.61 1.91
CA VAL A 70 -29.99 3.52 3.11
C VAL A 70 -29.61 4.93 3.55
N SER A 71 -30.19 5.39 4.65
CA SER A 71 -29.98 6.73 5.22
C SER A 71 -28.72 6.81 6.09
N GLY A 72 -28.21 5.67 6.55
CA GLY A 72 -27.06 5.61 7.44
C GLY A 72 -26.73 4.22 7.93
N LEU A 73 -25.78 4.16 8.87
CA LEU A 73 -25.38 2.94 9.57
C LEU A 73 -25.89 2.99 11.01
N THR A 74 -26.37 1.85 11.50
CA THR A 74 -26.64 1.67 12.93
C THR A 74 -25.33 1.61 13.72
N SER A 75 -25.38 1.68 15.06
CA SER A 75 -24.19 1.49 15.89
C SER A 75 -23.53 0.12 15.66
N ALA A 76 -24.32 -0.93 15.45
CA ALA A 76 -23.82 -2.27 15.14
C ALA A 76 -23.19 -2.32 13.73
N GLY A 77 -23.79 -1.65 12.74
CA GLY A 77 -23.23 -1.51 11.40
C GLY A 77 -21.90 -0.76 11.39
N MET A 78 -21.77 0.32 12.17
CA MET A 78 -20.49 1.02 12.33
C MET A 78 -19.42 0.12 12.96
N GLY A 79 -19.78 -0.66 13.99
CA GLY A 79 -18.88 -1.64 14.61
C GLY A 79 -18.41 -2.71 13.62
N TRP A 80 -19.31 -3.19 12.76
CA TRP A 80 -18.98 -4.14 11.68
C TRP A 80 -17.97 -3.55 10.69
N TYR A 81 -18.27 -2.36 10.15
CA TYR A 81 -17.37 -1.66 9.23
C TYR A 81 -16.00 -1.42 9.85
N PHE A 82 -15.94 -1.00 11.11
CA PHE A 82 -14.69 -0.80 11.82
C PHE A 82 -13.90 -2.12 11.97
N GLY A 83 -14.56 -3.20 12.40
CA GLY A 83 -13.94 -4.51 12.57
C GLY A 83 -13.34 -5.06 11.27
N PHE A 84 -14.09 -5.00 10.16
CA PHE A 84 -13.61 -5.43 8.85
C PHE A 84 -12.53 -4.52 8.28
N TYR A 85 -12.59 -3.22 8.55
CA TYR A 85 -11.52 -2.30 8.18
C TYR A 85 -10.21 -2.65 8.90
N MET A 86 -10.27 -2.98 10.20
CA MET A 86 -9.10 -3.46 10.95
C MET A 86 -8.59 -4.80 10.43
N LEU A 87 -9.49 -5.74 10.13
CA LEU A 87 -9.14 -7.02 9.52
C LEU A 87 -8.41 -6.83 8.18
N LEU A 88 -8.93 -5.96 7.32
CA LEU A 88 -8.31 -5.61 6.04
C LEU A 88 -6.91 -5.05 6.24
N SER A 89 -6.72 -4.13 7.20
CA SER A 89 -5.41 -3.57 7.51
C SER A 89 -4.42 -4.65 7.98
N ILE A 90 -4.85 -5.56 8.86
CA ILE A 90 -4.03 -6.69 9.33
C ILE A 90 -3.63 -7.61 8.17
N ILE A 91 -4.56 -7.95 7.26
CA ILE A 91 -4.29 -8.78 6.08
C ILE A 91 -3.21 -8.11 5.21
N VAL A 92 -3.36 -6.82 4.90
CA VAL A 92 -2.40 -6.08 4.07
C VAL A 92 -1.02 -6.04 4.73
N VAL A 93 -0.95 -5.75 6.03
CA VAL A 93 0.33 -5.73 6.76
C VAL A 93 0.99 -7.12 6.80
N PHE A 94 0.20 -8.18 7.01
CA PHE A 94 0.69 -9.55 7.05
C PHE A 94 1.33 -9.98 5.72
N TRP A 95 0.66 -9.75 4.59
CA TRP A 95 1.22 -10.14 3.29
C TRP A 95 2.40 -9.28 2.88
N ASN A 96 2.39 -7.96 3.19
CA ASN A 96 3.58 -7.13 3.01
C ASN A 96 4.76 -7.62 3.85
N SER A 97 4.50 -8.13 5.06
CA SER A 97 5.52 -8.77 5.91
C SER A 97 6.13 -10.02 5.27
N ALA A 98 5.30 -10.86 4.66
CA ALA A 98 5.76 -12.06 3.95
C ALA A 98 6.61 -11.70 2.71
N ILE A 99 6.17 -10.71 1.92
CA ILE A 99 6.89 -10.21 0.74
C ILE A 99 8.24 -9.62 1.17
N ILE A 100 8.28 -8.84 2.25
CA ILE A 100 9.53 -8.27 2.78
C ILE A 100 10.49 -9.35 3.25
N ALA A 101 10.01 -10.36 3.97
CA ALA A 101 10.85 -11.47 4.42
C ALA A 101 11.48 -12.24 3.24
N ASN A 102 10.66 -12.60 2.25
CA ASN A 102 11.09 -13.38 1.08
C ASN A 102 12.04 -12.54 0.20
N SER A 103 11.66 -11.31 -0.13
CA SER A 103 12.53 -10.39 -0.90
C SER A 103 13.86 -10.09 -0.20
N HIS A 104 13.86 -9.90 1.13
CA HIS A 104 15.11 -9.68 1.86
C HIS A 104 16.05 -10.88 1.74
N MET A 105 15.52 -12.10 1.90
CA MET A 105 16.32 -13.33 1.75
C MET A 105 16.92 -13.46 0.34
N ARG A 106 16.15 -13.16 -0.72
CA ARG A 106 16.69 -13.14 -2.08
C ARG A 106 17.75 -12.05 -2.27
N LEU A 107 17.48 -10.85 -1.80
CA LEU A 107 18.40 -9.71 -1.91
C LEU A 107 19.73 -9.96 -1.18
N SER A 108 19.71 -10.79 -0.14
CA SER A 108 20.90 -11.28 0.57
C SER A 108 21.59 -12.48 -0.11
N GLY A 109 21.17 -12.90 -1.30
CA GLY A 109 21.79 -13.98 -2.08
C GLY A 109 21.23 -15.38 -1.79
N GLY A 110 20.17 -15.49 -0.98
CA GLY A 110 19.49 -16.75 -0.71
C GLY A 110 18.47 -17.15 -1.78
N ASP A 111 17.85 -18.32 -1.59
CA ASP A 111 16.76 -18.85 -2.40
C ASP A 111 15.51 -19.00 -1.53
N PRO A 112 14.63 -17.99 -1.48
CA PRO A 112 13.46 -18.06 -0.64
C PRO A 112 12.40 -18.97 -1.26
N THR A 113 11.57 -19.55 -0.40
CA THR A 113 10.38 -20.31 -0.81
C THR A 113 9.11 -19.62 -0.34
N PHE A 114 7.97 -20.01 -0.91
CA PHE A 114 6.68 -19.42 -0.55
C PHE A 114 6.38 -19.65 0.94
N VAL A 115 6.73 -20.84 1.44
CA VAL A 115 6.52 -21.21 2.84
C VAL A 115 7.41 -20.38 3.76
N TYR A 116 8.62 -20.00 3.33
CA TYR A 116 9.53 -19.21 4.14
C TYR A 116 8.93 -17.83 4.49
N GLY A 117 8.41 -17.10 3.50
CA GLY A 117 7.82 -15.77 3.72
C GLY A 117 6.63 -15.83 4.67
N VAL A 118 5.71 -16.78 4.43
CA VAL A 118 4.53 -17.01 5.28
C VAL A 118 4.93 -17.38 6.70
N LYS A 119 5.84 -18.35 6.87
CA LYS A 119 6.31 -18.79 8.20
C LYS A 119 6.99 -17.66 8.97
N LYS A 120 7.79 -16.83 8.29
CA LYS A 120 8.45 -15.69 8.92
C LYS A 120 7.43 -14.64 9.38
N ALA A 121 6.44 -14.31 8.55
CA ALA A 121 5.35 -13.41 8.93
C ALA A 121 4.55 -13.98 10.13
N PHE A 122 4.18 -15.27 10.09
CA PHE A 122 3.46 -15.92 11.20
C PHE A 122 4.25 -15.91 12.52
N SER A 123 5.58 -16.03 12.48
CA SER A 123 6.41 -15.96 13.69
C SER A 123 6.26 -14.64 14.46
N ARG A 124 5.79 -13.58 13.77
CA ARG A 124 5.55 -12.24 14.33
C ARG A 124 4.10 -11.80 14.22
N ILE A 125 3.16 -12.75 14.11
CA ILE A 125 1.73 -12.45 13.92
C ILE A 125 1.17 -11.52 15.01
N HIS A 126 1.57 -11.69 16.26
CA HIS A 126 1.10 -10.84 17.37
C HIS A 126 1.50 -9.37 17.17
N VAL A 127 2.74 -9.10 16.74
CA VAL A 127 3.21 -7.73 16.45
C VAL A 127 2.53 -7.18 15.20
N ILE A 128 2.36 -8.02 14.17
CA ILE A 128 1.68 -7.67 12.91
C ILE A 128 0.22 -7.29 13.15
N VAL A 129 -0.50 -8.03 13.99
CA VAL A 129 -1.90 -7.74 14.33
C VAL A 129 -2.01 -6.40 15.07
N ILE A 130 -1.16 -6.17 16.07
CA ILE A 130 -1.13 -4.90 16.81
C ILE A 130 -0.77 -3.75 15.86
N TRP A 131 0.24 -3.92 15.01
CA TRP A 131 0.64 -2.92 14.04
C TRP A 131 -0.44 -2.65 13.00
N GLY A 132 -1.14 -3.69 12.51
CA GLY A 132 -2.27 -3.56 11.60
C GLY A 132 -3.41 -2.74 12.23
N MET A 133 -3.74 -2.98 13.50
CA MET A 133 -4.74 -2.15 14.19
C MET A 133 -4.31 -0.68 14.35
N ILE A 134 -3.05 -0.43 14.70
CA ILE A 134 -2.51 0.94 14.81
C ILE A 134 -2.53 1.63 13.44
N SER A 135 -2.00 0.97 12.41
CA SER A 135 -1.93 1.51 11.05
C SER A 135 -3.32 1.73 10.47
N GLY A 136 -4.26 0.81 10.70
CA GLY A 136 -5.66 0.96 10.32
C GLY A 136 -6.32 2.15 11.02
N THR A 137 -6.09 2.30 12.33
CA THR A 137 -6.65 3.43 13.10
C THR A 137 -6.12 4.77 12.58
N VAL A 138 -4.82 4.89 12.32
CA VAL A 138 -4.24 6.10 11.73
C VAL A 138 -4.79 6.35 10.33
N GLY A 139 -4.97 5.30 9.53
CA GLY A 139 -5.62 5.39 8.22
C GLY A 139 -7.05 5.92 8.30
N LEU A 140 -7.84 5.48 9.28
CA LEU A 140 -9.19 6.01 9.53
C LEU A 140 -9.16 7.47 9.97
N ILE A 141 -8.28 7.84 10.90
CA ILE A 141 -8.14 9.23 11.38
C ILE A 141 -7.81 10.16 10.20
N LEU A 142 -6.85 9.77 9.34
CA LEU A 142 -6.50 10.54 8.15
C LEU A 142 -7.66 10.65 7.17
N LYS A 143 -8.40 9.55 6.96
CA LYS A 143 -9.59 9.56 6.09
C LYS A 143 -10.69 10.45 6.64
N LEU A 144 -10.90 10.46 7.96
CA LEU A 144 -11.86 11.34 8.62
C LEU A 144 -11.45 12.80 8.41
N ILE A 145 -10.20 13.17 8.72
CA ILE A 145 -9.69 14.54 8.53
C ILE A 145 -9.91 15.02 7.08
N ARG A 146 -9.53 14.20 6.09
CA ARG A 146 -9.72 14.51 4.66
C ARG A 146 -11.19 14.71 4.29
N ASN A 147 -12.09 13.89 4.83
CA ASN A 147 -13.52 13.97 4.55
C ASN A 147 -14.17 15.19 5.23
N THR A 148 -13.72 15.58 6.42
CA THR A 148 -14.18 16.81 7.09
C THR A 148 -13.75 18.04 6.30
N ASN A 149 -12.51 18.06 5.80
CA ASN A 149 -11.98 19.14 4.96
C ASN A 149 -12.83 19.38 3.69
N ALA A 150 -13.40 18.32 3.11
CA ALA A 150 -14.24 18.41 1.91
C ALA A 150 -15.67 18.92 2.18
N ARG A 151 -16.18 18.76 3.41
CA ARG A 151 -17.57 19.11 3.78
C ARG A 151 -17.73 20.54 4.31
N GLU A 152 -16.71 21.10 4.96
CA GLU A 152 -16.78 22.44 5.53
C GLU A 152 -16.41 23.54 4.51
N GLN A 153 -17.31 23.85 3.57
CA GLN A 153 -17.15 24.97 2.61
C GLN A 153 -17.09 26.38 3.25
N LYS A 154 -17.07 26.51 4.58
CA LYS A 154 -17.33 27.79 5.26
C LYS A 154 -16.10 28.69 5.45
N ASN A 155 -14.86 28.20 5.29
CA ASN A 155 -13.68 29.07 5.34
C ASN A 155 -12.50 28.52 4.50
N PRO A 156 -12.21 29.08 3.31
CA PRO A 156 -11.17 28.57 2.41
C PRO A 156 -9.74 28.71 3.01
N ALA A 157 -9.49 29.69 3.88
CA ALA A 157 -8.20 29.84 4.53
C ALA A 157 -7.93 28.72 5.57
N PHE A 158 -8.95 28.33 6.32
CA PHE A 158 -8.87 27.24 7.29
C PHE A 158 -8.66 25.89 6.60
N GLN A 159 -9.30 25.66 5.44
CA GLN A 159 -9.10 24.44 4.65
C GLN A 159 -7.66 24.29 4.16
N ILE A 160 -7.03 25.37 3.71
CA ILE A 160 -5.63 25.34 3.26
C ILE A 160 -4.72 24.94 4.42
N ILE A 161 -4.93 25.51 5.62
CA ILE A 161 -4.15 25.18 6.82
C ILE A 161 -4.34 23.71 7.19
N LEU A 162 -5.58 23.21 7.25
CA LEU A 162 -5.86 21.81 7.57
C LEU A 162 -5.24 20.85 6.54
N THR A 163 -5.27 21.22 5.26
CA THR A 163 -4.66 20.43 4.19
C THR A 163 -3.15 20.34 4.36
N ILE A 164 -2.48 21.48 4.65
CA ILE A 164 -1.04 21.52 4.89
C ILE A 164 -0.68 20.67 6.12
N LEU A 165 -1.41 20.81 7.23
CA LEU A 165 -1.18 20.01 8.44
C LEU A 165 -1.36 18.51 8.18
N THR A 166 -2.38 18.14 7.39
CA THR A 166 -2.63 16.75 7.01
C THR A 166 -1.47 16.19 6.18
N ILE A 167 -0.98 16.94 5.19
CA ILE A 167 0.17 16.53 4.36
C ILE A 167 1.44 16.37 5.22
N ILE A 168 1.71 17.32 6.13
CA ILE A 168 2.86 17.23 7.04
C ILE A 168 2.76 15.97 7.91
N PHE A 169 1.59 15.69 8.47
CA PHE A 169 1.36 14.50 9.27
C PHE A 169 1.56 13.22 8.46
N GLU A 170 1.03 13.16 7.23
CA GLU A 170 1.19 12.00 6.34
C GLU A 170 2.66 11.74 5.99
N VAL A 171 3.41 12.79 5.66
CA VAL A 171 4.84 12.68 5.39
C VAL A 171 5.60 12.23 6.62
N ALA A 172 5.30 12.82 7.79
CA ALA A 172 5.93 12.43 9.05
C ALA A 172 5.62 10.96 9.41
N TRP A 173 4.36 10.55 9.27
CA TRP A 173 3.92 9.17 9.48
C TRP A 173 4.65 8.20 8.55
N TRP A 174 4.73 8.52 7.25
CA TRP A 174 5.44 7.72 6.28
C TRP A 174 6.93 7.59 6.62
N ILE A 175 7.63 8.68 6.99
CA ILE A 175 9.03 8.66 7.42
C ILE A 175 9.23 7.74 8.63
N MET A 176 8.34 7.82 9.63
CA MET A 176 8.45 7.01 10.86
C MET A 176 8.18 5.52 10.61
N THR A 177 7.41 5.19 9.57
CA THR A 177 6.90 3.83 9.34
C THR A 177 7.50 3.13 8.14
N PHE A 178 8.33 3.83 7.36
CA PHE A 178 8.93 3.31 6.13
C PHE A 178 9.68 1.98 6.34
N PHE A 179 10.49 1.88 7.41
CA PHE A 179 11.23 0.67 7.76
C PHE A 179 10.56 -0.19 8.84
N MET A 180 9.28 0.06 9.11
CA MET A 180 8.57 -0.62 10.19
C MET A 180 8.50 -2.12 9.97
N ILE A 181 8.03 -2.55 8.79
CA ILE A 181 7.83 -3.97 8.48
C ILE A 181 9.17 -4.73 8.44
N PRO A 182 10.23 -4.24 7.77
CA PRO A 182 11.56 -4.86 7.84
C PRO A 182 12.06 -5.05 9.28
N LEU A 183 11.95 -4.02 10.14
CA LEU A 183 12.42 -4.10 11.53
C LEU A 183 11.61 -5.11 12.37
N ILE A 184 10.29 -5.19 12.17
CA ILE A 184 9.45 -6.19 12.87
C ILE A 184 9.79 -7.62 12.41
N VAL A 185 9.89 -7.84 11.11
CA VAL A 185 9.87 -9.20 10.55
C VAL A 185 11.27 -9.79 10.42
N ILE A 186 12.26 -8.97 10.05
CA ILE A 186 13.64 -9.40 9.85
C ILE A 186 14.38 -9.38 11.20
N GLU A 187 14.38 -8.23 11.88
CA GLU A 187 15.10 -8.05 13.15
C GLU A 187 14.29 -8.51 14.37
N GLY A 188 12.98 -8.70 14.24
CA GLY A 188 12.16 -9.16 15.36
C GLY A 188 11.91 -8.10 16.43
N ARG A 189 12.05 -6.82 16.08
CA ARG A 189 11.87 -5.68 16.98
C ARG A 189 10.42 -5.50 17.41
N SER A 190 10.23 -4.92 18.58
CA SER A 190 8.92 -4.45 19.02
C SER A 190 8.49 -3.18 18.27
N ILE A 191 7.20 -2.84 18.29
CA ILE A 191 6.67 -1.67 17.56
C ILE A 191 7.40 -0.38 17.97
N ARG A 192 7.63 -0.20 19.27
CA ARG A 192 8.30 1.00 19.79
C ARG A 192 9.74 1.12 19.28
N GLU A 193 10.48 0.01 19.30
CA GLU A 193 11.85 -0.03 18.81
C GLU A 193 11.90 0.21 17.31
N SER A 194 11.04 -0.46 16.55
CA SER A 194 10.95 -0.30 15.10
C SER A 194 10.61 1.14 14.68
N MET A 195 9.73 1.85 15.39
CA MET A 195 9.45 3.26 15.09
C MET A 195 10.65 4.17 15.36
N LYS A 196 11.36 3.92 16.48
CA LYS A 196 12.55 4.71 16.84
C LYS A 196 13.70 4.46 15.87
N GLU A 197 14.07 3.20 15.66
CA GLU A 197 15.15 2.78 14.78
C GLU A 197 14.82 3.11 13.31
N GLY A 198 13.56 2.92 12.89
CA GLY A 198 13.11 3.24 11.53
C GLY A 198 13.26 4.72 11.21
N LYS A 199 12.85 5.61 12.13
CA LYS A 199 13.06 7.07 11.99
C LYS A 199 14.55 7.42 11.91
N GLU A 200 15.37 6.86 12.80
CA GLU A 200 16.82 7.14 12.83
C GLU A 200 17.50 6.67 11.54
N MET A 201 17.17 5.46 11.08
CA MET A 201 17.66 4.88 9.83
C MET A 201 17.24 5.71 8.62
N MET A 202 15.98 6.13 8.57
CA MET A 202 15.47 6.99 7.49
C MET A 202 16.20 8.33 7.45
N HIS A 203 16.34 8.98 8.61
CA HIS A 203 17.02 10.28 8.71
C HIS A 203 18.52 10.16 8.37
N ARG A 204 19.21 9.13 8.85
CA ARG A 204 20.64 8.91 8.62
C ARG A 204 20.94 8.63 7.14
N THR A 205 20.13 7.79 6.50
CA THR A 205 20.41 7.30 5.14
C THR A 205 19.87 8.24 4.07
N PHE A 206 18.69 8.84 4.26
CA PHE A 206 18.01 9.61 3.21
C PHE A 206 17.90 11.11 3.52
N GLY A 207 18.10 11.54 4.77
CA GLY A 207 18.09 12.96 5.16
C GLY A 207 16.83 13.70 4.71
N THR A 208 17.00 14.87 4.07
CA THR A 208 15.91 15.66 3.45
C THR A 208 15.59 15.26 2.00
N ASN A 209 16.36 14.35 1.40
CA ASN A 209 16.19 13.88 0.01
C ASN A 209 15.07 12.82 -0.14
N ILE A 210 14.06 12.93 0.70
CA ILE A 210 12.92 12.04 0.91
C ILE A 210 12.08 11.78 -0.36
N ALA A 211 12.19 12.64 -1.38
CA ALA A 211 11.44 12.58 -2.64
C ALA A 211 11.83 11.42 -3.60
N SER A 212 12.47 10.36 -3.13
CA SER A 212 13.05 9.30 -3.97
C SER A 212 12.15 8.07 -4.17
N GLY A 213 11.14 7.84 -3.33
CA GLY A 213 10.21 6.69 -3.44
C GLY A 213 9.00 6.88 -4.38
N LEU A 214 8.72 8.12 -4.82
CA LEU A 214 7.47 8.45 -5.53
C LEU A 214 7.39 7.94 -6.98
N GLY A 215 8.51 7.57 -7.59
CA GLY A 215 8.49 7.26 -9.02
C GLY A 215 7.77 5.95 -9.37
N ILE A 216 7.80 4.92 -8.50
CA ILE A 216 7.11 3.64 -8.78
C ILE A 216 5.60 3.84 -8.89
N GLN A 217 5.01 4.62 -7.99
CA GLN A 217 3.58 4.92 -8.01
C GLN A 217 3.18 5.76 -9.22
N VAL A 218 4.01 6.75 -9.62
CA VAL A 218 3.77 7.56 -10.84
C VAL A 218 3.78 6.68 -12.10
N ILE A 219 4.73 5.73 -12.19
CA ILE A 219 4.78 4.76 -13.30
C ILE A 219 3.55 3.86 -13.26
N GLY A 220 3.16 3.39 -12.08
CA GLY A 220 1.96 2.61 -11.85
C GLY A 220 0.69 3.32 -12.33
N LEU A 221 0.55 4.61 -12.01
CA LEU A 221 -0.57 5.43 -12.46
C LEU A 221 -0.61 5.55 -13.99
N PHE A 222 0.54 5.73 -14.64
CA PHE A 222 0.63 5.78 -16.09
C PHE A 222 0.16 4.46 -16.74
N PHE A 223 0.65 3.32 -16.29
CA PHE A 223 0.21 2.02 -16.81
C PHE A 223 -1.23 1.67 -16.44
N GLY A 224 -1.68 2.07 -15.26
CA GLY A 224 -3.07 1.89 -14.83
C GLY A 224 -4.03 2.69 -15.72
N PHE A 225 -3.68 3.93 -16.04
CA PHE A 225 -4.42 4.75 -16.99
C PHE A 225 -4.46 4.11 -18.39
N LEU A 226 -3.32 3.59 -18.87
CA LEU A 226 -3.26 2.90 -20.16
C LEU A 226 -4.13 1.62 -20.18
N ALA A 227 -4.15 0.86 -19.08
CA ALA A 227 -5.01 -0.31 -18.95
C ALA A 227 -6.51 0.04 -19.01
N VAL A 228 -6.90 1.16 -18.39
CA VAL A 228 -8.28 1.67 -18.48
C VAL A 228 -8.61 2.09 -19.91
N LEU A 229 -7.73 2.84 -20.58
CA LEU A 229 -7.92 3.25 -21.97
C LEU A 229 -8.07 2.04 -22.91
N LEU A 230 -7.23 1.01 -22.72
CA LEU A 230 -7.32 -0.23 -23.48
C LEU A 230 -8.67 -0.93 -23.25
N GLY A 231 -9.13 -0.99 -22.00
CA GLY A 231 -10.45 -1.54 -21.66
C GLY A 231 -11.59 -0.78 -22.34
N ILE A 232 -11.55 0.55 -22.33
CA ILE A 232 -12.56 1.39 -23.01
C ILE A 232 -12.53 1.13 -24.52
N PHE A 233 -11.35 1.14 -25.14
CA PHE A 233 -11.20 0.93 -26.59
C PHE A 233 -11.75 -0.44 -27.04
N ILE A 234 -11.42 -1.49 -26.29
CA ILE A 234 -11.95 -2.85 -26.53
C ILE A 234 -13.46 -2.87 -26.28
N GLY A 235 -13.93 -2.20 -25.23
CA GLY A 235 -15.35 -2.10 -24.91
C GLY A 235 -16.19 -1.44 -26.01
N MET A 236 -15.64 -0.42 -26.68
CA MET A 236 -16.29 0.23 -27.82
C MET A 236 -16.38 -0.66 -29.06
N SER A 237 -15.44 -1.60 -29.21
CA SER A 237 -15.31 -2.42 -30.42
C SER A 237 -15.99 -3.79 -30.29
N LEU A 238 -15.86 -4.44 -29.13
CA LEU A 238 -16.30 -5.82 -28.87
C LEU A 238 -17.43 -5.90 -27.83
N GLY A 239 -17.84 -4.77 -27.25
CA GLY A 239 -18.92 -4.68 -26.26
C GLY A 239 -18.41 -4.39 -24.85
N ALA A 240 -19.22 -3.65 -24.08
CA ALA A 240 -18.84 -3.11 -22.78
C ALA A 240 -18.35 -4.16 -21.79
N THR A 241 -18.96 -5.35 -21.74
CA THR A 241 -18.56 -6.44 -20.84
C THR A 241 -17.13 -6.90 -21.09
N ILE A 242 -16.73 -7.07 -22.35
CA ILE A 242 -15.37 -7.50 -22.71
C ILE A 242 -14.37 -6.39 -22.35
N GLY A 243 -14.74 -5.12 -22.62
CA GLY A 243 -13.93 -3.97 -22.23
C GLY A 243 -13.68 -3.88 -20.72
N ILE A 244 -14.72 -4.11 -19.90
CA ILE A 244 -14.62 -4.12 -18.44
C ILE A 244 -13.70 -5.25 -17.96
N ILE A 245 -13.83 -6.45 -18.52
CA ILE A 245 -12.98 -7.59 -18.15
C ILE A 245 -11.51 -7.29 -18.48
N VAL A 246 -11.22 -6.84 -19.70
CA VAL A 246 -9.84 -6.57 -20.13
C VAL A 246 -9.23 -5.39 -19.37
N GLY A 247 -9.98 -4.29 -19.21
CA GLY A 247 -9.54 -3.14 -18.44
C GLY A 247 -9.32 -3.49 -16.96
N GLY A 248 -10.26 -4.21 -16.36
CA GLY A 248 -10.18 -4.68 -14.97
C GLY A 248 -8.98 -5.58 -14.72
N LEU A 249 -8.73 -6.55 -15.60
CA LEU A 249 -7.53 -7.41 -15.54
C LEU A 249 -6.24 -6.60 -15.71
N GLY A 250 -6.20 -5.67 -16.66
CA GLY A 250 -5.02 -4.82 -16.87
C GLY A 250 -4.70 -3.93 -15.66
N VAL A 251 -5.72 -3.35 -15.03
CA VAL A 251 -5.57 -2.58 -13.78
C VAL A 251 -5.12 -3.48 -12.64
N ALA A 252 -5.73 -4.66 -12.46
CA ALA A 252 -5.35 -5.61 -11.43
C ALA A 252 -3.88 -6.03 -11.56
N LEU A 253 -3.44 -6.40 -12.76
CA LEU A 253 -2.04 -6.76 -13.04
C LEU A 253 -1.08 -5.59 -12.74
N THR A 254 -1.48 -4.37 -13.10
CA THR A 254 -0.68 -3.18 -12.82
C THR A 254 -0.54 -2.96 -11.32
N ILE A 255 -1.63 -3.04 -10.56
CA ILE A 255 -1.62 -2.90 -9.10
C ILE A 255 -0.74 -3.99 -8.48
N MET A 256 -0.90 -5.25 -8.90
CA MET A 256 -0.08 -6.35 -8.37
C MET A 256 1.41 -6.08 -8.57
N TRP A 257 1.79 -5.63 -9.76
CA TRP A 257 3.17 -5.33 -10.09
C TRP A 257 3.70 -4.13 -9.30
N VAL A 258 2.94 -3.03 -9.21
CA VAL A 258 3.33 -1.83 -8.44
C VAL A 258 3.55 -2.19 -6.98
N THR A 259 2.60 -2.91 -6.37
CA THR A 259 2.68 -3.30 -4.96
C THR A 259 3.86 -4.23 -4.70
N ALA A 260 4.09 -5.24 -5.55
CA ALA A 260 5.27 -6.09 -5.43
C ALA A 260 6.57 -5.26 -5.55
N ALA A 261 6.64 -4.38 -6.55
CA ALA A 261 7.84 -3.60 -6.83
C ALA A 261 8.16 -2.61 -5.71
N GLU A 262 7.14 -1.96 -5.14
CA GLU A 262 7.25 -1.05 -4.00
C GLU A 262 7.73 -1.79 -2.75
N THR A 263 7.12 -2.91 -2.40
CA THR A 263 7.48 -3.68 -1.20
C THR A 263 8.89 -4.30 -1.31
N VAL A 264 9.29 -4.78 -2.50
CA VAL A 264 10.67 -5.21 -2.77
C VAL A 264 11.65 -4.04 -2.69
N SER A 265 11.27 -2.87 -3.21
CA SER A 265 12.11 -1.66 -3.11
C SER A 265 12.34 -1.25 -1.66
N VAL A 266 11.31 -1.30 -0.80
CA VAL A 266 11.48 -1.04 0.64
C VAL A 266 12.49 -2.01 1.26
N SER A 267 12.43 -3.29 0.91
CA SER A 267 13.39 -4.31 1.36
C SER A 267 14.83 -4.02 0.90
N ALA A 268 15.01 -3.63 -0.38
CA ALA A 268 16.31 -3.25 -0.92
C ALA A 268 16.88 -1.97 -0.26
N LEU A 269 16.02 -0.98 -0.04
CA LEU A 269 16.38 0.27 0.65
C LEU A 269 16.73 0.02 2.12
N TYR A 270 16.08 -0.96 2.75
CA TYR A 270 16.41 -1.39 4.10
C TYR A 270 17.80 -2.03 4.16
N VAL A 271 18.13 -2.92 3.21
CA VAL A 271 19.50 -3.47 3.09
C VAL A 271 20.51 -2.34 2.94
N PHE A 272 20.27 -1.41 2.01
CA PHE A 272 21.15 -0.25 1.80
C PHE A 272 21.32 0.61 3.06
N ALA A 273 20.24 0.88 3.78
CA ALA A 273 20.30 1.70 4.99
C ALA A 273 21.09 1.04 6.14
N LYS A 274 21.17 -0.30 6.15
CA LYS A 274 21.95 -1.08 7.11
C LYS A 274 23.42 -1.20 6.70
N THR A 275 23.69 -1.54 5.44
CA THR A 275 25.04 -1.91 4.97
C THR A 275 25.79 -0.77 4.30
N GLY A 276 25.10 0.27 3.82
CA GLY A 276 25.66 1.31 2.97
C GLY A 276 25.83 0.90 1.50
N GLU A 277 25.51 -0.35 1.16
CA GLU A 277 25.66 -0.92 -0.18
C GLU A 277 24.34 -1.50 -0.69
N MET A 278 24.07 -1.34 -1.99
CA MET A 278 22.88 -1.92 -2.59
C MET A 278 22.99 -3.44 -2.67
N PRO A 279 21.87 -4.20 -2.64
CA PRO A 279 21.90 -5.65 -2.82
C PRO A 279 22.62 -6.08 -4.11
N GLN A 280 23.30 -7.24 -4.11
CA GLN A 280 24.08 -7.71 -5.26
C GLN A 280 23.28 -7.77 -6.57
N ILE A 281 22.01 -8.19 -6.51
CA ILE A 281 21.11 -8.21 -7.68
C ILE A 281 20.95 -6.80 -8.28
N TYR A 282 20.98 -5.76 -7.46
CA TYR A 282 20.87 -4.38 -7.90
C TYR A 282 22.21 -3.86 -8.44
N GLN A 283 23.32 -4.25 -7.82
CA GLN A 283 24.67 -3.96 -8.30
C GLN A 283 24.91 -4.57 -9.69
N ASN A 284 24.54 -5.84 -9.89
CA ASN A 284 24.66 -6.56 -11.16
C ASN A 284 23.87 -5.91 -12.29
N ASN A 285 22.83 -5.15 -11.97
CA ASN A 285 22.00 -4.39 -12.91
C ASN A 285 22.36 -2.89 -12.91
N GLY A 286 23.56 -2.53 -12.46
CA GLY A 286 24.15 -1.19 -12.60
C GLY A 286 23.76 -0.18 -11.52
N MET A 287 23.43 -0.62 -10.30
CA MET A 287 23.14 0.26 -9.16
C MET A 287 24.02 -0.11 -7.95
N ASN A 288 25.22 0.48 -7.90
CA ASN A 288 26.23 0.18 -6.87
C ASN A 288 26.11 1.05 -5.61
N SER A 289 25.52 2.23 -5.72
CA SER A 289 25.22 3.09 -4.57
C SER A 289 23.87 3.78 -4.78
N PHE A 290 23.23 4.17 -3.67
CA PHE A 290 22.11 5.12 -3.70
C PHE A 290 22.61 6.57 -3.82
N GLN A 291 23.90 6.80 -4.14
CA GLN A 291 24.43 8.14 -4.28
C GLN A 291 23.97 8.76 -5.60
N PHE A 292 23.26 9.85 -5.42
CA PHE A 292 22.89 10.82 -6.43
C PHE A 292 24.17 11.49 -6.91
N ASN A 293 24.54 11.31 -8.19
CA ASN A 293 25.40 12.31 -8.81
C ASN A 293 24.65 13.63 -8.75
N VAL A 294 25.26 14.59 -8.03
CA VAL A 294 24.89 16.00 -8.02
C VAL A 294 24.90 16.54 -9.44
#